data_AF-A0A9N7RD06-F1
#
_entry.id   AF-A0A9N7RD06-F1
#
_cell.length_a   1.000
_cell.length_b   1.000
_cell.length_c   1.000
_cell.angle_alpha   90.00
_cell.angle_beta   90.00
_cell.angle_gamma   90.00
#
_symmetry.space_group_name_H-M   'P 1'
#
loop_
_entity.id
_entity.type
_entity.pdbx_description
1 polymer ?
#
loop_
_entity_poly.entity_id
_entity_poly.type
_entity_poly.pdbx_seq_one_letter_code
_entity_poly.pdbx_strand_id
1 'polypeptide(L)'
;MALRCRPSSGVGNHPTARKAEPAGEGRSSLVQPMVRGGEQAATTDGEKGICFCERAESVRRGERDAARRGEMTRLPLSFPAIGAGDGGPAVTWWEEINESVGWQDGIFFSLCAAYAAVSAVALIQLIRIELRVPEYGWTTQKVFHLMNFIVNGVRAVVFGFHKHVYLLHPKVLTLLLLEFPGLLFFSTYTLLVLFWAEIYHQARSLPTDKLRIFYISINSAIYFIQGCIWVYLWIDNNSNVEFIGKIFIAVVSFIAALGFLLYGGRLFFMLRRFPIESKGRRKKLHEVGSVTAICFTCFLIRCFVVVLSAFDLDASLDVLDHPVLNFVYYTLVEILPSVLVLYILRKLPPKRISAQYHPIR
;
A
#
# COMPACT_ATOMS: atom_id res chain seq x y z
N MET A 1 -6.92 63.48 52.22
CA MET A 1 -6.34 64.84 52.41
C MET A 1 -5.63 65.22 51.12
N ALA A 2 -5.74 66.47 50.66
CA ALA A 2 -5.35 66.83 49.30
C ALA A 2 -3.95 67.47 49.21
N LEU A 3 -3.25 67.23 48.11
CA LEU A 3 -2.20 68.10 47.58
C LEU A 3 -2.41 68.23 46.06
N ARG A 4 -2.28 69.46 45.54
CA ARG A 4 -2.72 69.87 44.20
C ARG A 4 -1.63 70.73 43.57
N CYS A 5 -1.08 70.31 42.43
CA CYS A 5 -0.24 71.15 41.58
C CYS A 5 -0.75 71.16 40.13
N ARG A 6 -0.79 72.36 39.56
CA ARG A 6 -1.22 72.77 38.19
C ARG A 6 -0.86 74.26 38.07
N PRO A 7 -0.83 74.88 36.87
CA PRO A 7 -0.82 74.31 35.52
C PRO A 7 0.33 74.88 34.65
N SER A 8 0.31 74.63 33.35
CA SER A 8 0.65 75.63 32.33
C SER A 8 -0.27 75.49 31.11
N SER A 9 -0.34 76.51 30.24
CA SER A 9 -1.11 76.57 28.99
C SER A 9 -0.75 75.42 28.03
N GLY A 10 -1.62 74.93 27.13
CA GLY A 10 -2.54 75.62 26.20
C GLY A 10 -2.01 75.35 24.77
N VAL A 11 -2.77 75.17 23.68
CA VAL A 11 -4.14 75.55 23.29
C VAL A 11 -4.67 74.52 22.25
N GLY A 12 -5.99 74.38 22.05
CA GLY A 12 -6.55 73.89 20.77
C GLY A 12 -7.74 72.93 20.89
N ASN A 13 -8.80 73.15 20.09
CA ASN A 13 -10.07 72.43 20.20
C ASN A 13 -10.47 71.71 18.89
N HIS A 14 -10.64 70.39 19.00
CA HIS A 14 -11.83 69.65 18.52
C HIS A 14 -12.13 69.58 16.97
N PRO A 15 -13.18 68.85 16.49
CA PRO A 15 -12.87 67.69 15.62
C PRO A 15 -13.62 67.61 14.27
N THR A 16 -13.13 66.72 13.39
CA THR A 16 -13.91 65.97 12.38
C THR A 16 -13.16 64.69 12.03
N ALA A 17 -13.71 63.62 11.45
CA ALA A 17 -15.04 63.02 11.44
C ALA A 17 -14.98 61.80 10.49
N ARG A 18 -14.73 60.60 11.04
CA ARG A 18 -15.27 59.30 10.59
C ARG A 18 -15.25 58.98 9.07
N LYS A 19 -14.35 58.06 8.68
CA LYS A 19 -14.72 56.91 7.83
C LYS A 19 -14.04 55.64 8.35
N ALA A 20 -14.59 54.48 8.04
CA ALA A 20 -14.19 53.18 8.62
C ALA A 20 -14.18 52.07 7.56
N GLU A 21 -13.80 50.87 7.99
CA GLU A 21 -13.68 49.60 7.24
C GLU A 21 -12.46 49.47 6.30
N PRO A 22 -11.84 48.27 6.23
CA PRO A 22 -11.55 47.40 7.37
C PRO A 22 -10.08 46.93 7.41
N ALA A 23 -9.58 46.61 8.61
CA ALA A 23 -8.25 46.03 8.77
C ALA A 23 -8.23 44.54 8.39
N GLY A 24 -7.20 44.11 7.66
CA GLY A 24 -6.98 42.73 7.19
C GLY A 24 -5.55 42.24 7.41
N GLU A 25 -4.94 42.64 8.52
CA GLU A 25 -3.55 42.32 8.88
C GLU A 25 -3.48 41.00 9.67
N GLY A 26 -2.57 40.08 9.30
CA GLY A 26 -2.60 38.72 9.85
C GLY A 26 -1.44 37.78 9.45
N ARG A 27 -0.23 38.31 9.24
CA ARG A 27 0.94 37.53 8.82
C ARG A 27 1.66 36.90 10.03
N SER A 28 1.50 35.59 10.28
CA SER A 28 2.30 34.84 11.25
C SER A 28 2.41 33.35 10.85
N SER A 29 3.56 32.65 10.83
CA SER A 29 4.88 32.80 11.50
C SER A 29 5.03 32.23 12.93
N LEU A 30 4.67 30.96 13.11
CA LEU A 30 5.24 30.03 14.11
C LEU A 30 5.37 28.64 13.47
N VAL A 31 6.32 27.76 13.82
CA VAL A 31 7.13 27.63 15.06
C VAL A 31 8.64 27.62 14.75
N GLN A 32 9.46 28.14 15.67
CA GLN A 32 10.93 28.23 15.60
C GLN A 32 11.67 27.10 16.36
N PRO A 33 13.01 26.95 16.22
CA PRO A 33 13.76 25.79 16.72
C PRO A 33 14.12 25.85 18.22
N MET A 34 14.50 24.70 18.79
CA MET A 34 15.09 24.61 20.13
C MET A 34 16.62 24.75 20.05
N VAL A 35 17.20 25.58 20.92
CA VAL A 35 18.60 26.04 20.85
C VAL A 35 19.54 25.25 21.76
N ARG A 36 20.82 25.17 21.40
CA ARG A 36 21.92 24.59 22.17
C ARG A 36 22.41 25.55 23.26
N GLY A 37 22.56 25.07 24.49
CA GLY A 37 23.33 25.69 25.59
C GLY A 37 24.25 24.65 26.23
N GLY A 38 25.25 25.06 27.03
CA GLY A 38 26.25 24.14 27.58
C GLY A 38 26.90 24.60 28.90
N GLU A 39 27.65 23.66 29.48
CA GLU A 39 28.72 23.79 30.50
C GLU A 39 28.51 24.70 31.74
N GLN A 40 28.46 24.09 32.94
CA GLN A 40 29.60 24.08 33.88
C GLN A 40 29.42 23.05 35.03
N ALA A 41 30.40 22.95 35.93
CA ALA A 41 30.71 21.73 36.71
C ALA A 41 30.23 21.71 38.19
N ALA A 42 30.23 20.49 38.77
CA ALA A 42 30.62 20.06 40.15
C ALA A 42 30.17 20.88 41.40
N THR A 43 29.81 20.34 42.58
CA THR A 43 29.77 18.97 43.18
C THR A 43 28.37 18.74 43.88
N THR A 44 28.06 17.84 44.84
CA THR A 44 28.74 16.78 45.64
C THR A 44 27.71 15.70 46.09
N ASP A 45 28.20 14.60 46.69
CA ASP A 45 27.62 13.67 47.69
C ASP A 45 26.11 13.40 47.84
N GLY A 46 25.79 12.10 47.97
CA GLY A 46 24.48 11.57 48.35
C GLY A 46 24.33 10.06 48.07
N GLU A 47 24.65 9.21 49.05
CA GLU A 47 24.75 7.75 48.85
C GLU A 47 23.42 7.03 48.57
N LYS A 48 23.46 6.08 47.61
CA LYS A 48 22.86 4.72 47.55
C LYS A 48 22.84 4.24 46.08
N GLY A 49 23.39 3.09 45.68
CA GLY A 49 23.95 1.96 46.44
C GLY A 49 23.19 0.67 46.13
N ILE A 50 23.57 -0.05 45.07
CA ILE A 50 23.15 -1.42 44.73
C ILE A 50 24.27 -2.07 43.88
N CYS A 51 24.49 -3.38 44.05
CA CYS A 51 25.69 -4.09 43.58
C CYS A 51 25.66 -4.43 42.07
N PHE A 52 26.86 -4.52 41.46
CA PHE A 52 27.08 -4.86 40.05
C PHE A 52 28.02 -6.07 39.93
N CYS A 53 27.55 -7.29 40.22
CA CYS A 53 28.42 -8.48 40.12
C CYS A 53 27.70 -9.84 39.96
N GLU A 54 26.75 -10.00 39.02
CA GLU A 54 26.20 -11.34 38.74
C GLU A 54 25.61 -11.56 37.33
N ARG A 55 26.46 -11.58 36.27
CA ARG A 55 26.06 -12.19 34.97
C ARG A 55 27.17 -12.68 34.03
N ALA A 56 28.20 -13.33 34.58
CA ALA A 56 29.33 -13.85 33.79
C ALA A 56 29.36 -15.39 33.59
N GLU A 57 28.44 -16.16 34.19
CA GLU A 57 28.58 -17.64 34.25
C GLU A 57 27.63 -18.44 33.35
N SER A 58 26.54 -17.85 32.84
CA SER A 58 25.50 -18.58 32.10
C SER A 58 25.86 -18.96 30.65
N VAL A 59 27.09 -18.71 30.20
CA VAL A 59 27.52 -18.95 28.80
C VAL A 59 28.37 -20.23 28.67
N ARG A 60 29.16 -20.63 29.68
CA ARG A 60 30.09 -21.79 29.58
C ARG A 60 29.51 -23.17 29.94
N ARG A 61 28.18 -23.33 29.81
CA ARG A 61 27.46 -24.62 30.00
C ARG A 61 26.71 -25.13 28.76
N GLY A 62 26.79 -24.47 27.60
CA GLY A 62 26.18 -24.96 26.35
C GLY A 62 27.10 -25.82 25.45
N GLU A 63 28.41 -25.65 25.56
CA GLU A 63 29.37 -26.13 24.54
C GLU A 63 30.04 -27.48 24.85
N ARG A 64 29.46 -28.32 25.72
CA ARG A 64 30.10 -29.60 26.13
C ARG A 64 29.35 -30.89 25.83
N ASP A 65 28.12 -30.83 25.30
CA ASP A 65 27.35 -32.02 24.92
C ASP A 65 27.46 -32.35 23.40
N ALA A 66 28.07 -31.47 22.60
CA ALA A 66 28.22 -31.61 21.15
C ALA A 66 29.37 -32.54 20.69
N ALA A 67 29.99 -33.31 21.60
CA ALA A 67 31.29 -33.95 21.36
C ALA A 67 31.38 -35.45 21.72
N ARG A 68 30.27 -36.22 21.66
CA ARG A 68 30.34 -37.69 21.86
C ARG A 68 29.27 -38.55 21.18
N ARG A 69 29.22 -38.54 19.85
CA ARG A 69 28.85 -39.74 19.06
C ARG A 69 29.33 -39.66 17.62
N GLY A 70 30.32 -40.49 17.29
CA GLY A 70 30.68 -40.81 15.92
C GLY A 70 30.59 -42.32 15.75
N GLU A 71 29.70 -42.77 14.87
CA GLU A 71 29.59 -44.16 14.43
C GLU A 71 29.08 -44.15 12.98
N MET A 72 29.67 -44.97 12.10
CA MET A 72 29.73 -44.68 10.67
C MET A 72 29.06 -45.76 9.82
N THR A 73 27.73 -45.78 9.81
CA THR A 73 26.95 -46.75 9.02
C THR A 73 26.70 -46.25 7.59
N ARG A 74 27.48 -46.75 6.62
CA ARG A 74 27.22 -46.53 5.19
C ARG A 74 26.06 -47.42 4.71
N LEU A 75 24.88 -46.83 4.49
CA LEU A 75 23.85 -47.46 3.64
C LEU A 75 24.07 -47.04 2.18
N PRO A 76 23.95 -47.97 1.20
CA PRO A 76 23.87 -47.61 -0.21
C PRO A 76 22.48 -47.07 -0.53
N LEU A 77 22.38 -45.78 -0.90
CA LEU A 77 21.17 -45.21 -1.47
C LEU A 77 21.02 -45.64 -2.94
N SER A 78 20.53 -46.86 -3.13
CA SER A 78 20.03 -47.33 -4.42
C SER A 78 18.75 -46.57 -4.77
N PHE A 79 18.88 -45.50 -5.55
CA PHE A 79 17.72 -44.81 -6.12
C PHE A 79 16.98 -45.77 -7.07
N PRO A 80 15.67 -46.03 -6.87
CA PRO A 80 14.86 -46.65 -7.90
C PRO A 80 14.82 -45.71 -9.11
N ALA A 81 14.98 -46.27 -10.32
CA ALA A 81 14.70 -45.50 -11.53
C ALA A 81 13.20 -45.12 -11.52
N ILE A 82 12.91 -43.83 -11.69
CA ILE A 82 11.52 -43.36 -11.84
C ILE A 82 11.05 -43.83 -13.22
N GLY A 83 10.35 -44.96 -13.25
CA GLY A 83 9.54 -45.35 -14.40
C GLY A 83 8.41 -44.34 -14.60
N ALA A 84 7.99 -44.13 -15.86
CA ALA A 84 6.82 -43.32 -16.15
C ALA A 84 5.59 -43.93 -15.44
N GLY A 85 5.10 -43.22 -14.43
CA GLY A 85 4.08 -43.68 -13.51
C GLY A 85 2.91 -42.71 -13.45
N ASP A 86 1.74 -43.29 -13.64
CA ASP A 86 0.38 -42.76 -13.54
C ASP A 86 0.17 -41.49 -12.70
N GLY A 87 -0.73 -40.62 -13.18
CA GLY A 87 -1.06 -39.35 -12.53
C GLY A 87 -1.67 -39.60 -11.15
N GLY A 88 -0.91 -39.28 -10.09
CA GLY A 88 -1.35 -39.51 -8.72
C GLY A 88 -2.69 -38.81 -8.39
N PRO A 89 -3.42 -39.24 -7.34
CA PRO A 89 -4.79 -38.80 -7.07
C PRO A 89 -4.98 -37.29 -6.84
N ALA A 90 -3.88 -36.51 -6.76
CA ALA A 90 -3.89 -35.05 -6.75
C ALA A 90 -4.13 -34.41 -8.13
N VAL A 91 -3.88 -35.14 -9.22
CA VAL A 91 -4.10 -34.71 -10.60
C VAL A 91 -5.54 -34.99 -11.02
N THR A 92 -6.04 -36.19 -10.74
CA THR A 92 -7.38 -36.62 -11.17
C THR A 92 -8.53 -35.81 -10.54
N TRP A 93 -8.43 -35.37 -9.28
CA TRP A 93 -9.43 -34.44 -8.72
C TRP A 93 -9.37 -33.06 -9.37
N TRP A 94 -8.18 -32.62 -9.79
CA TRP A 94 -7.98 -31.32 -10.40
C TRP A 94 -8.60 -31.28 -11.81
N GLU A 95 -8.47 -32.36 -12.56
CA GLU A 95 -9.15 -32.59 -13.83
C GLU A 95 -10.68 -32.60 -13.66
N GLU A 96 -11.22 -33.39 -12.70
CA GLU A 96 -12.67 -33.46 -12.41
C GLU A 96 -13.27 -32.08 -12.06
N ILE A 97 -12.57 -31.26 -11.28
CA ILE A 97 -13.02 -29.89 -10.92
C ILE A 97 -12.87 -28.91 -12.09
N ASN A 98 -11.84 -29.06 -12.94
CA ASN A 98 -11.66 -28.22 -14.12
C ASN A 98 -12.74 -28.51 -15.20
N GLU A 99 -13.10 -29.78 -15.44
CA GLU A 99 -14.15 -30.15 -16.41
C GLU A 99 -15.58 -29.80 -15.92
N SER A 100 -15.78 -29.71 -14.61
CA SER A 100 -17.12 -29.49 -14.04
C SER A 100 -17.57 -28.03 -14.11
N VAL A 101 -18.46 -27.73 -15.07
CA VAL A 101 -19.15 -26.44 -15.24
C VAL A 101 -19.79 -25.93 -13.93
N GLY A 102 -20.31 -26.83 -13.08
CA GLY A 102 -20.88 -26.44 -11.78
C GLY A 102 -19.84 -25.91 -10.78
N TRP A 103 -18.63 -26.46 -10.79
CA TRP A 103 -17.51 -25.96 -9.99
C TRP A 103 -16.91 -24.68 -10.59
N GLN A 104 -16.79 -24.58 -11.92
CA GLN A 104 -16.41 -23.34 -12.61
C GLN A 104 -17.33 -22.17 -12.19
N ASP A 105 -18.65 -22.35 -12.34
CA ASP A 105 -19.66 -21.37 -11.91
C ASP A 105 -19.49 -20.98 -10.45
N GLY A 106 -19.40 -21.97 -9.55
CA GLY A 106 -19.26 -21.76 -8.12
C GLY A 106 -18.00 -20.96 -7.76
N ILE A 107 -16.89 -21.20 -8.47
CA ILE A 107 -15.63 -20.48 -8.31
C ILE A 107 -15.76 -19.02 -8.78
N PHE A 108 -16.36 -18.75 -9.94
CA PHE A 108 -16.50 -17.38 -10.44
C PHE A 108 -17.53 -16.56 -9.66
N PHE A 109 -18.63 -17.16 -9.20
CA PHE A 109 -19.54 -16.49 -8.27
C PHE A 109 -18.91 -16.26 -6.89
N SER A 110 -18.01 -17.15 -6.42
CA SER A 110 -17.24 -16.92 -5.19
C SER A 110 -16.25 -15.76 -5.32
N LEU A 111 -15.54 -15.66 -6.45
CA LEU A 111 -14.68 -14.50 -6.77
C LEU A 111 -15.52 -13.22 -6.86
N CYS A 112 -16.63 -13.24 -7.59
CA CYS A 112 -17.57 -12.11 -7.68
C CYS A 112 -18.00 -11.63 -6.30
N ALA A 113 -18.44 -12.52 -5.42
CA ALA A 113 -18.87 -12.19 -4.06
C ALA A 113 -17.72 -11.60 -3.21
N ALA A 114 -16.52 -12.15 -3.31
CA ALA A 114 -15.34 -11.65 -2.60
C ALA A 114 -14.95 -10.23 -3.08
N TYR A 115 -14.89 -9.99 -4.39
CA TYR A 115 -14.60 -8.68 -4.95
C TYR A 115 -15.70 -7.66 -4.64
N ALA A 116 -16.98 -8.05 -4.69
CA ALA A 116 -18.10 -7.20 -4.30
C ALA A 116 -18.01 -6.80 -2.82
N ALA A 117 -17.64 -7.72 -1.92
CA ALA A 117 -17.43 -7.42 -0.51
C ALA A 117 -16.26 -6.44 -0.29
N VAL A 118 -15.13 -6.61 -0.99
CA VAL A 118 -13.99 -5.68 -0.91
C VAL A 118 -14.37 -4.29 -1.45
N SER A 119 -15.08 -4.24 -2.57
CA SER A 119 -15.60 -3.00 -3.17
C SER A 119 -16.55 -2.26 -2.22
N ALA A 120 -17.52 -2.97 -1.61
CA ALA A 120 -18.43 -2.42 -0.62
C ALA A 120 -17.70 -1.90 0.63
N VAL A 121 -16.70 -2.63 1.14
CA VAL A 121 -15.86 -2.16 2.27
C VAL A 121 -15.10 -0.89 1.90
N ALA A 122 -14.53 -0.80 0.69
CA ALA A 122 -13.84 0.41 0.23
C ALA A 122 -14.79 1.61 0.13
N LEU A 123 -16.01 1.43 -0.40
CA LEU A 123 -17.04 2.47 -0.49
C LEU A 123 -17.51 2.93 0.90
N ILE A 124 -17.80 2.01 1.81
CA ILE A 124 -18.19 2.32 3.20
C ILE A 124 -17.06 3.07 3.91
N GLN A 125 -15.80 2.72 3.68
CA GLN A 125 -14.66 3.45 4.23
C GLN A 125 -14.54 4.87 3.63
N LEU A 126 -14.72 5.03 2.31
CA LEU A 126 -14.73 6.34 1.64
C LEU A 126 -15.82 7.26 2.23
N ILE A 127 -17.07 6.80 2.28
CA ILE A 127 -18.21 7.56 2.83
C ILE A 127 -17.95 7.95 4.30
N ARG A 128 -17.38 7.04 5.10
CA ARG A 128 -17.02 7.31 6.51
C ARG A 128 -15.83 8.25 6.69
N ILE A 129 -14.99 8.43 5.68
CA ILE A 129 -13.95 9.48 5.67
C ILE A 129 -14.61 10.82 5.33
N GLU A 130 -15.43 10.87 4.26
CA GLU A 130 -16.10 12.09 3.79
C GLU A 130 -16.97 12.72 4.87
N LEU A 131 -17.90 11.95 5.45
CA LEU A 131 -18.81 12.43 6.50
C LEU A 131 -18.12 12.82 7.82
N ARG A 132 -16.86 12.43 8.03
CA ARG A 132 -16.08 12.72 9.25
C ARG A 132 -15.20 13.96 9.13
N VAL A 133 -14.70 14.23 7.92
CA VAL A 133 -13.81 15.35 7.59
C VAL A 133 -14.16 15.92 6.20
N PRO A 134 -15.32 16.57 6.02
CA PRO A 134 -15.70 17.20 4.76
C PRO A 134 -14.88 18.47 4.47
N GLU A 135 -14.27 19.08 5.50
CA GLU A 135 -13.46 20.29 5.38
C GLU A 135 -12.11 20.01 4.70
N TYR A 136 -11.64 18.76 4.81
CA TYR A 136 -10.48 18.25 4.08
C TYR A 136 -11.00 17.56 2.82
N GLY A 137 -10.93 18.23 1.66
CA GLY A 137 -11.44 17.75 0.37
C GLY A 137 -10.79 16.47 -0.18
N TRP A 138 -10.56 16.36 -1.49
CA TRP A 138 -10.04 15.14 -2.11
C TRP A 138 -8.58 14.85 -1.75
N THR A 139 -8.38 14.13 -0.65
CA THR A 139 -7.07 13.63 -0.19
C THR A 139 -6.65 12.34 -0.90
N THR A 140 -5.35 12.06 -0.96
CA THR A 140 -4.79 10.81 -1.49
C THR A 140 -5.43 9.56 -0.86
N GLN A 141 -5.82 9.64 0.42
CA GLN A 141 -6.56 8.55 1.08
C GLN A 141 -7.96 8.36 0.50
N LYS A 142 -8.75 9.43 0.31
CA LYS A 142 -10.08 9.33 -0.32
C LYS A 142 -9.97 8.76 -1.74
N VAL A 143 -9.01 9.25 -2.55
CA VAL A 143 -8.74 8.74 -3.90
C VAL A 143 -8.39 7.24 -3.89
N PHE A 144 -7.52 6.80 -2.97
CA PHE A 144 -7.17 5.37 -2.86
C PHE A 144 -8.38 4.47 -2.56
N HIS A 145 -9.31 4.91 -1.70
CA HIS A 145 -10.52 4.12 -1.41
C HIS A 145 -11.52 4.15 -2.58
N LEU A 146 -11.63 5.28 -3.30
CA LEU A 146 -12.43 5.38 -4.52
C LEU A 146 -11.89 4.44 -5.62
N MET A 147 -10.58 4.43 -5.84
CA MET A 147 -9.96 3.52 -6.82
C MET A 147 -10.10 2.04 -6.42
N ASN A 148 -10.01 1.72 -5.12
CA ASN A 148 -10.31 0.36 -4.62
C ASN A 148 -11.78 -0.04 -4.86
N PHE A 149 -12.73 0.86 -4.60
CA PHE A 149 -14.15 0.62 -4.90
C PHE A 149 -14.35 0.32 -6.38
N ILE A 150 -13.79 1.15 -7.27
CA ILE A 150 -13.90 0.99 -8.73
C ILE A 150 -13.24 -0.31 -9.19
N VAL A 151 -11.98 -0.58 -8.85
CA VAL A 151 -11.28 -1.77 -9.39
C VAL A 151 -11.90 -3.08 -8.93
N ASN A 152 -12.21 -3.20 -7.63
CA ASN A 152 -12.87 -4.39 -7.11
C ASN A 152 -14.33 -4.48 -7.61
N GLY A 153 -14.99 -3.35 -7.86
CA GLY A 153 -16.34 -3.30 -8.41
C GLY A 153 -16.39 -3.80 -9.87
N VAL A 154 -15.53 -3.29 -10.74
CA VAL A 154 -15.43 -3.75 -12.14
C VAL A 154 -15.01 -5.23 -12.18
N ARG A 155 -14.04 -5.63 -11.35
CA ARG A 155 -13.61 -7.04 -11.24
C ARG A 155 -14.74 -7.97 -10.77
N ALA A 156 -15.58 -7.53 -9.83
CA ALA A 156 -16.79 -8.26 -9.43
C ALA A 156 -17.80 -8.39 -10.57
N VAL A 157 -18.05 -7.33 -11.35
CA VAL A 157 -18.94 -7.39 -12.51
C VAL A 157 -18.41 -8.38 -13.57
N VAL A 158 -17.10 -8.34 -13.87
CA VAL A 158 -16.48 -9.26 -14.85
C VAL A 158 -16.66 -10.72 -14.44
N PHE A 159 -16.47 -11.08 -13.17
CA PHE A 159 -16.74 -12.45 -12.71
C PHE A 159 -18.23 -12.77 -12.56
N GLY A 160 -19.08 -11.82 -12.17
CA GLY A 160 -20.53 -12.02 -12.07
C GLY A 160 -21.18 -12.29 -13.43
N PHE A 161 -20.62 -11.71 -14.50
CA PHE A 161 -21.08 -11.90 -15.88
C PHE A 161 -20.17 -12.82 -16.72
N HIS A 162 -19.28 -13.61 -16.10
CA HIS A 162 -18.22 -14.37 -16.79
C HIS A 162 -18.70 -15.08 -18.09
N LYS A 163 -19.82 -15.82 -18.05
CA LYS A 163 -20.37 -16.50 -19.24
C LYS A 163 -20.65 -15.57 -20.42
N HIS A 164 -21.13 -14.36 -20.16
CA HIS A 164 -21.37 -13.35 -21.19
C HIS A 164 -20.05 -12.76 -21.69
N VAL A 165 -19.05 -12.61 -20.83
CA VAL A 165 -17.71 -12.10 -21.17
C VAL A 165 -16.96 -13.04 -22.14
N TYR A 166 -17.25 -14.35 -22.13
CA TYR A 166 -16.76 -15.32 -23.12
C TYR A 166 -17.48 -15.30 -24.46
N LEU A 167 -18.72 -14.81 -24.50
CA LEU A 167 -19.51 -14.71 -25.73
C LEU A 167 -19.28 -13.37 -26.46
N LEU A 168 -18.37 -12.51 -25.97
CA LEU A 168 -18.03 -11.24 -26.60
C LEU A 168 -17.05 -11.43 -27.76
N HIS A 169 -17.57 -11.31 -28.98
CA HIS A 169 -16.75 -11.09 -30.16
C HIS A 169 -16.60 -9.58 -30.45
N PRO A 170 -15.41 -9.08 -30.82
CA PRO A 170 -14.14 -9.81 -30.99
C PRO A 170 -13.42 -10.14 -29.67
N LYS A 171 -12.53 -11.15 -29.69
CA LYS A 171 -11.73 -11.66 -28.53
C LYS A 171 -11.08 -10.55 -27.69
N VAL A 172 -10.65 -9.47 -28.33
CA VAL A 172 -10.04 -8.31 -27.66
C VAL A 172 -10.96 -7.64 -26.62
N LEU A 173 -12.30 -7.78 -26.72
CA LEU A 173 -13.22 -7.35 -25.66
C LEU A 173 -13.03 -8.16 -24.37
N THR A 174 -12.92 -9.48 -24.49
CA THR A 174 -12.64 -10.39 -23.37
C THR A 174 -11.29 -10.06 -22.73
N LEU A 175 -10.24 -9.90 -23.56
CA LEU A 175 -8.90 -9.50 -23.09
C LEU A 175 -8.95 -8.14 -22.35
N LEU A 176 -9.56 -7.12 -22.95
CA LEU A 176 -9.69 -5.78 -22.36
C LEU A 176 -10.42 -5.82 -21.01
N LEU A 177 -11.51 -6.59 -20.89
CA LEU A 177 -12.27 -6.71 -19.64
C LEU A 177 -11.49 -7.44 -18.53
N LEU A 178 -10.58 -8.36 -18.88
CA LEU A 178 -9.73 -9.07 -17.93
C LEU A 178 -8.47 -8.26 -17.56
N GLU A 179 -7.85 -7.56 -18.50
CA GLU A 179 -6.65 -6.75 -18.26
C GLU A 179 -6.95 -5.38 -17.62
N PHE A 180 -8.02 -4.69 -18.01
CA PHE A 180 -8.31 -3.32 -17.59
C PHE A 180 -8.41 -3.14 -16.06
N PRO A 181 -9.06 -4.03 -15.29
CA PRO A 181 -9.03 -3.93 -13.82
C PRO A 181 -7.63 -4.22 -13.27
N GLY A 182 -6.78 -4.97 -13.98
CA GLY A 182 -5.35 -5.13 -13.65
C GLY A 182 -4.55 -3.84 -13.77
N LEU A 183 -4.84 -3.01 -14.79
CA LEU A 183 -4.26 -1.67 -14.91
C LEU A 183 -4.76 -0.74 -13.79
N LEU A 184 -6.07 -0.73 -13.53
CA LEU A 184 -6.64 0.02 -12.40
C LEU A 184 -6.03 -0.40 -11.07
N PHE A 185 -5.74 -1.70 -10.88
CA PHE A 185 -5.04 -2.23 -9.71
C PHE A 185 -3.61 -1.69 -9.64
N PHE A 186 -2.82 -1.78 -10.72
CA PHE A 186 -1.49 -1.15 -10.80
C PHE A 186 -1.52 0.33 -10.40
N SER A 187 -2.46 1.12 -10.95
CA SER A 187 -2.59 2.55 -10.65
C SER A 187 -2.99 2.82 -9.20
N THR A 188 -3.91 2.01 -8.66
CA THR A 188 -4.36 2.07 -7.27
C THR A 188 -3.20 1.83 -6.30
N TYR A 189 -2.33 0.86 -6.60
CA TYR A 189 -1.23 0.50 -5.71
C TYR A 189 0.03 1.34 -5.92
N THR A 190 0.29 1.84 -7.13
CA THR A 190 1.34 2.86 -7.31
C THR A 190 0.96 4.21 -6.70
N LEU A 191 -0.34 4.50 -6.48
CA LEU A 191 -0.78 5.64 -5.65
C LEU A 191 -0.37 5.47 -4.17
N LEU A 192 -0.34 4.24 -3.67
CA LEU A 192 0.18 3.92 -2.32
C LEU A 192 1.71 4.06 -2.24
N VAL A 193 2.42 3.67 -3.30
CA VAL A 193 3.87 3.93 -3.44
C VAL A 193 4.16 5.44 -3.46
N LEU A 194 3.37 6.22 -4.21
CA LEU A 194 3.43 7.69 -4.20
C LEU A 194 3.21 8.23 -2.79
N PHE A 195 2.17 7.78 -2.08
CA PHE A 195 1.88 8.22 -0.71
C PHE A 195 3.04 7.94 0.27
N TRP A 196 3.73 6.81 0.13
CA TRP A 196 4.94 6.53 0.93
C TRP A 196 6.13 7.39 0.53
N ALA A 197 6.28 7.68 -0.77
CA ALA A 197 7.30 8.60 -1.27
C ALA A 197 7.06 10.04 -0.78
N GLU A 198 5.81 10.51 -0.72
CA GLU A 198 5.41 11.77 -0.10
C GLU A 198 5.82 11.82 1.38
N ILE A 199 5.45 10.80 2.17
CA ILE A 199 5.81 10.72 3.61
C ILE A 199 7.33 10.71 3.79
N TYR A 200 8.06 9.96 2.96
CA TYR A 200 9.52 9.89 3.01
C TYR A 200 10.18 11.22 2.64
N HIS A 201 9.69 11.93 1.62
CA HIS A 201 10.18 13.26 1.25
C HIS A 201 9.89 14.29 2.35
N GLN A 202 8.68 14.33 2.89
CA GLN A 202 8.29 15.23 3.98
C GLN A 202 9.17 15.02 5.22
N ALA A 203 9.39 13.78 5.64
CA ALA A 203 10.25 13.43 6.77
C ALA A 203 11.77 13.66 6.52
N ARG A 204 12.14 14.04 5.29
CA ARG A 204 13.50 14.42 4.88
C ARG A 204 13.60 15.87 4.41
N SER A 205 12.53 16.67 4.59
CA SER A 205 12.40 18.05 4.09
C SER A 205 12.79 18.21 2.61
N LEU A 206 12.43 17.22 1.78
CA LEU A 206 12.60 17.23 0.33
C LEU A 206 11.32 17.70 -0.36
N PRO A 207 11.41 18.37 -1.53
CA PRO A 207 10.24 18.82 -2.27
C PRO A 207 9.36 17.64 -2.72
N THR A 208 8.04 17.83 -2.67
CA THR A 208 7.05 16.79 -2.97
C THR A 208 6.36 16.94 -4.33
N ASP A 209 6.34 18.14 -4.88
CA ASP A 209 5.38 18.56 -5.92
C ASP A 209 5.55 17.78 -7.23
N LYS A 210 6.82 17.47 -7.56
CA LYS A 210 7.19 16.69 -8.74
C LYS A 210 6.71 15.23 -8.68
N LEU A 211 6.53 14.64 -7.51
CA LEU A 211 6.18 13.20 -7.40
C LEU A 211 4.79 12.91 -7.94
N ARG A 212 3.82 13.82 -7.75
CA ARG A 212 2.46 13.70 -8.31
C ARG A 212 2.48 13.76 -9.84
N ILE A 213 3.27 14.68 -10.39
CA ILE A 213 3.45 14.84 -11.84
C ILE A 213 4.09 13.58 -12.44
N PHE A 214 5.14 13.03 -11.82
CA PHE A 214 5.74 11.76 -12.24
C PHE A 214 4.75 10.59 -12.18
N TYR A 215 3.98 10.44 -11.08
CA TYR A 215 2.96 9.39 -10.96
C TYR A 215 1.90 9.49 -12.07
N ILE A 216 1.36 10.69 -12.34
CA ILE A 216 0.39 10.91 -13.40
C ILE A 216 1.02 10.57 -14.76
N SER A 217 2.19 11.12 -15.07
CA SER A 217 2.88 10.90 -16.34
C SER A 217 3.20 9.43 -16.62
N ILE A 218 3.61 8.67 -15.60
CA ILE A 218 3.90 7.23 -15.72
C ILE A 218 2.61 6.44 -15.99
N ASN A 219 1.53 6.72 -15.25
CA ASN A 219 0.26 6.04 -15.47
C ASN A 219 -0.34 6.39 -16.84
N SER A 220 -0.34 7.67 -17.24
CA SER A 220 -0.81 8.09 -18.57
C SER A 220 -0.02 7.41 -19.71
N ALA A 221 1.30 7.27 -19.59
CA ALA A 221 2.10 6.55 -20.56
C ALA A 221 1.74 5.06 -20.63
N ILE A 222 1.52 4.41 -19.48
CA ILE A 222 1.14 2.98 -19.42
C ILE A 222 -0.23 2.73 -20.02
N TYR A 223 -1.24 3.55 -19.68
CA TYR A 223 -2.58 3.46 -20.28
C TYR A 223 -2.58 3.76 -21.78
N PHE A 224 -1.75 4.71 -22.23
CA PHE A 224 -1.60 4.99 -23.67
C PHE A 224 -1.01 3.80 -24.42
N ILE A 225 0.09 3.21 -23.93
CA ILE A 225 0.73 2.06 -24.56
C ILE A 225 -0.21 0.85 -24.61
N GLN A 226 -0.88 0.49 -23.50
CA GLN A 226 -1.83 -0.63 -23.52
C GLN A 226 -3.03 -0.33 -24.43
N GLY A 227 -3.53 0.92 -24.46
CA GLY A 227 -4.58 1.35 -25.37
C GLY A 227 -4.20 1.16 -26.84
N CYS A 228 -2.96 1.50 -27.21
CA CYS A 228 -2.44 1.23 -28.56
C CYS A 228 -2.34 -0.28 -28.86
N ILE A 229 -1.93 -1.11 -27.90
CA ILE A 229 -1.87 -2.57 -28.05
C ILE A 229 -3.28 -3.16 -28.28
N TRP A 230 -4.27 -2.75 -27.48
CA TRP A 230 -5.67 -3.18 -27.68
C TRP A 230 -6.26 -2.70 -29.00
N VAL A 231 -6.01 -1.46 -29.41
CA VAL A 231 -6.48 -0.93 -30.71
C VAL A 231 -5.82 -1.69 -31.87
N TYR A 232 -4.55 -2.08 -31.77
CA TYR A 232 -3.93 -2.96 -32.76
C TYR A 232 -4.63 -4.33 -32.79
N LEU A 233 -4.79 -5.00 -31.64
CA LEU A 233 -5.43 -6.32 -31.53
C LEU A 233 -6.90 -6.34 -31.96
N TRP A 234 -7.58 -5.19 -31.98
CA TRP A 234 -8.92 -5.03 -32.55
C TRP A 234 -8.91 -5.07 -34.09
N ILE A 235 -7.86 -4.55 -34.72
CA ILE A 235 -7.73 -4.43 -36.18
C ILE A 235 -7.09 -5.69 -36.78
N ASP A 236 -6.04 -6.22 -36.14
CA ASP A 236 -5.29 -7.41 -36.53
C ASP A 236 -5.06 -8.29 -35.30
N ASN A 237 -5.70 -9.46 -35.27
CA ASN A 237 -5.65 -10.41 -34.14
C ASN A 237 -4.33 -11.20 -34.14
N ASN A 238 -3.24 -10.49 -33.88
CA ASN A 238 -1.87 -10.95 -34.08
C ASN A 238 -1.26 -11.50 -32.78
N SER A 239 -0.95 -12.80 -32.75
CA SER A 239 -0.40 -13.46 -31.55
C SER A 239 0.91 -12.83 -31.04
N ASN A 240 1.72 -12.22 -31.92
CA ASN A 240 2.93 -11.51 -31.50
C ASN A 240 2.60 -10.25 -30.68
N VAL A 241 1.48 -9.59 -30.97
CA VAL A 241 1.04 -8.39 -30.24
C VAL A 241 0.34 -8.76 -28.94
N GLU A 242 -0.35 -9.92 -28.87
CA GLU A 242 -0.82 -10.48 -27.59
C GLU A 242 0.36 -10.82 -26.66
N PHE A 243 1.42 -11.44 -27.20
CA PHE A 243 2.66 -11.69 -26.47
C PHE A 243 3.33 -10.40 -25.98
N ILE A 244 3.45 -9.37 -26.83
CA ILE A 244 3.99 -8.06 -26.45
C ILE A 244 3.15 -7.41 -25.32
N GLY A 245 1.82 -7.52 -25.38
CA GLY A 245 0.92 -7.07 -24.31
C GLY A 245 1.22 -7.75 -22.97
N LYS A 246 1.26 -9.08 -22.96
CA LYS A 246 1.57 -9.88 -21.75
C LYS A 246 2.95 -9.53 -21.17
N ILE A 247 3.99 -9.44 -22.00
CA ILE A 247 5.33 -9.02 -21.57
C ILE A 247 5.33 -7.57 -21.02
N PHE A 248 4.57 -6.65 -21.62
CA PHE A 248 4.44 -5.29 -21.12
C PHE A 248 3.75 -5.25 -19.74
N ILE A 249 2.65 -5.98 -19.53
CA ILE A 249 1.98 -6.08 -18.22
C ILE A 249 2.91 -6.71 -17.16
N ALA A 250 3.74 -7.69 -17.53
CA ALA A 250 4.76 -8.23 -16.63
C ALA A 250 5.80 -7.17 -16.23
N VAL A 251 6.36 -6.42 -17.18
CA VAL A 251 7.33 -5.33 -16.92
C VAL A 251 6.71 -4.24 -16.03
N VAL A 252 5.47 -3.83 -16.30
CA VAL A 252 4.71 -2.88 -15.47
C VAL A 252 4.52 -3.42 -14.04
N SER A 253 4.22 -4.71 -13.89
CA SER A 253 4.10 -5.38 -12.58
C SER A 253 5.44 -5.43 -11.82
N PHE A 254 6.55 -5.71 -12.51
CA PHE A 254 7.89 -5.67 -11.93
C PHE A 254 8.29 -4.27 -11.45
N ILE A 255 7.98 -3.23 -12.25
CA ILE A 255 8.22 -1.83 -11.89
C ILE A 255 7.41 -1.44 -10.63
N ALA A 256 6.16 -1.92 -10.50
CA ALA A 256 5.39 -1.75 -9.27
C ALA A 256 6.08 -2.42 -8.07
N ALA A 257 6.51 -3.68 -8.20
CA ALA A 257 7.24 -4.39 -7.14
C ALA A 257 8.50 -3.62 -6.71
N LEU A 258 9.33 -3.14 -7.64
CA LEU A 258 10.48 -2.29 -7.34
C LEU A 258 10.07 -0.97 -6.64
N GLY A 259 8.96 -0.35 -7.03
CA GLY A 259 8.39 0.82 -6.34
C GLY A 259 8.05 0.54 -4.87
N PHE A 260 7.38 -0.59 -4.60
CA PHE A 260 7.09 -1.06 -3.24
C PHE A 260 8.38 -1.31 -2.44
N LEU A 261 9.34 -2.05 -3.01
CA LEU A 261 10.60 -2.37 -2.36
C LEU A 261 11.43 -1.11 -2.02
N LEU A 262 11.53 -0.18 -2.97
CA LEU A 262 12.35 1.03 -2.81
C LEU A 262 11.71 2.03 -1.84
N TYR A 263 10.47 2.46 -2.06
CA TYR A 263 9.86 3.51 -1.22
C TYR A 263 9.31 2.96 0.09
N GLY A 264 8.68 1.77 0.08
CA GLY A 264 8.23 1.10 1.30
C GLY A 264 9.40 0.68 2.18
N GLY A 265 10.47 0.12 1.57
CA GLY A 265 11.71 -0.20 2.26
C GLY A 265 12.37 1.04 2.88
N ARG A 266 12.55 2.13 2.11
CA ARG A 266 13.09 3.41 2.63
C ARG A 266 12.26 3.97 3.79
N LEU A 267 10.93 3.94 3.68
CA LEU A 267 10.02 4.38 4.74
C LEU A 267 10.12 3.49 5.99
N PHE A 268 10.16 2.16 5.83
CA PHE A 268 10.33 1.20 6.93
C PHE A 268 11.67 1.41 7.66
N PHE A 269 12.79 1.51 6.93
CA PHE A 269 14.10 1.78 7.52
C PHE A 269 14.15 3.14 8.22
N MET A 270 13.52 4.18 7.67
CA MET A 270 13.44 5.50 8.31
C MET A 270 12.64 5.44 9.62
N LEU A 271 11.47 4.79 9.62
CA LEU A 271 10.64 4.62 10.81
C LEU A 271 11.32 3.74 11.89
N ARG A 272 12.23 2.83 11.50
CA ARG A 272 13.04 2.01 12.42
C ARG A 272 14.19 2.77 13.09
N ARG A 273 14.67 3.90 12.54
CA ARG A 273 15.81 4.66 13.11
C ARG A 273 15.46 5.47 14.37
N PHE A 274 14.19 5.85 14.55
CA PHE A 274 13.78 6.57 15.75
C PHE A 274 13.64 5.59 16.94
N PRO A 275 14.11 5.95 18.15
CA PRO A 275 13.93 5.10 19.31
C PRO A 275 12.45 4.76 19.50
N ILE A 276 12.18 3.45 19.53
CA ILE A 276 10.84 2.88 19.56
C ILE A 276 10.39 2.67 21.01
N GLU A 277 10.33 3.76 21.78
CA GLU A 277 9.93 3.72 23.19
C GLU A 277 8.42 3.44 23.32
N SER A 278 7.58 4.08 22.48
CA SER A 278 6.13 3.91 22.52
C SER A 278 5.63 2.65 21.79
N LYS A 279 4.79 1.86 22.47
CA LYS A 279 4.12 0.66 21.92
C LYS A 279 3.35 0.96 20.61
N GLY A 280 2.75 2.14 20.50
CA GLY A 280 2.02 2.59 19.30
C GLY A 280 2.91 2.76 18.06
N ARG A 281 4.14 3.27 18.20
CA ARG A 281 5.07 3.49 17.07
C ARG A 281 5.53 2.16 16.46
N ARG A 282 5.82 1.15 17.30
CA ARG A 282 6.10 -0.24 16.86
C ARG A 282 4.95 -0.82 16.02
N LYS A 283 3.70 -0.63 16.45
CA LYS A 283 2.53 -1.14 15.71
C LYS A 283 2.39 -0.49 14.33
N LYS A 284 2.61 0.83 14.19
CA LYS A 284 2.55 1.49 12.88
C LYS A 284 3.71 1.13 11.95
N LEU A 285 4.91 0.87 12.49
CA LEU A 285 6.05 0.33 11.73
C LEU A 285 5.72 -1.05 11.14
N HIS A 286 5.14 -1.96 11.94
CA HIS A 286 4.74 -3.28 11.47
C HIS A 286 3.61 -3.20 10.42
N GLU A 287 2.65 -2.29 10.59
CA GLU A 287 1.59 -2.04 9.60
C GLU A 287 2.17 -1.61 8.24
N VAL A 288 3.14 -0.67 8.21
CA VAL A 288 3.78 -0.24 6.94
C VAL A 288 4.66 -1.34 6.34
N GLY A 289 5.46 -2.03 7.16
CA GLY A 289 6.32 -3.12 6.71
C GLY A 289 5.55 -4.31 6.14
N SER A 290 4.45 -4.70 6.78
CA SER A 290 3.57 -5.79 6.33
C SER A 290 2.93 -5.49 4.97
N VAL A 291 2.42 -4.27 4.76
CA VAL A 291 1.90 -3.85 3.45
C VAL A 291 3.01 -3.82 2.39
N THR A 292 4.20 -3.31 2.74
CA THR A 292 5.35 -3.27 1.83
C THR A 292 5.70 -4.68 1.33
N ALA A 293 5.89 -5.62 2.26
CA ALA A 293 6.27 -7.00 1.93
C ALA A 293 5.18 -7.71 1.11
N ILE A 294 3.91 -7.59 1.51
CA ILE A 294 2.82 -8.29 0.82
C ILE A 294 2.57 -7.71 -0.57
N CYS A 295 2.48 -6.38 -0.73
CA CYS A 295 2.32 -5.79 -2.07
C CYS A 295 3.52 -6.07 -2.98
N PHE A 296 4.76 -6.03 -2.47
CA PHE A 296 5.95 -6.45 -3.22
C PHE A 296 5.80 -7.89 -3.73
N THR A 297 5.47 -8.84 -2.85
CA THR A 297 5.29 -10.25 -3.21
C THR A 297 4.13 -10.46 -4.18
N CYS A 298 2.98 -9.81 -4.00
CA CYS A 298 1.85 -9.92 -4.92
C CYS A 298 2.21 -9.41 -6.33
N PHE A 299 2.89 -8.26 -6.45
CA PHE A 299 3.34 -7.75 -7.77
C PHE A 299 4.47 -8.57 -8.39
N LEU A 300 5.33 -9.21 -7.58
CA LEU A 300 6.36 -10.12 -8.06
C LEU A 300 5.75 -11.44 -8.58
N ILE A 301 4.77 -12.01 -7.85
CA ILE A 301 3.97 -13.16 -8.32
C ILE A 301 3.23 -12.79 -9.60
N ARG A 302 2.60 -11.60 -9.67
CA ARG A 302 1.95 -11.09 -10.89
C ARG A 302 2.91 -11.08 -12.07
N CYS A 303 4.11 -10.51 -11.90
CA CYS A 303 5.14 -10.50 -12.94
C CYS A 303 5.49 -11.93 -13.40
N PHE A 304 5.69 -12.86 -12.46
CA PHE A 304 6.08 -14.22 -12.80
C PHE A 304 4.98 -14.99 -13.52
N VAL A 305 3.74 -14.97 -13.01
CA VAL A 305 2.62 -15.70 -13.63
C VAL A 305 2.26 -15.12 -15.00
N VAL A 306 2.25 -13.79 -15.17
CA VAL A 306 1.99 -13.17 -16.49
C VAL A 306 3.09 -13.49 -17.51
N VAL A 307 4.35 -13.67 -17.07
CA VAL A 307 5.42 -14.20 -17.96
C VAL A 307 5.14 -15.65 -18.34
N LEU A 308 4.71 -16.51 -17.41
CA LEU A 308 4.30 -17.88 -17.75
C LEU A 308 3.13 -17.88 -18.75
N SER A 309 2.07 -17.11 -18.50
CA SER A 309 0.92 -16.92 -19.42
C SER A 309 1.27 -16.36 -20.81
N ALA A 310 2.51 -15.90 -21.02
CA ALA A 310 3.03 -15.44 -22.31
C ALA A 310 3.79 -16.55 -23.07
N PHE A 311 4.36 -17.53 -22.38
CA PHE A 311 5.09 -18.65 -22.98
C PHE A 311 4.30 -19.96 -23.00
N ASP A 312 3.29 -20.07 -22.14
CA ASP A 312 2.47 -21.26 -21.93
C ASP A 312 0.98 -20.90 -21.98
N LEU A 313 0.23 -21.61 -22.81
CA LEU A 313 -1.21 -21.42 -23.01
C LEU A 313 -2.01 -22.06 -21.86
N ASP A 314 -1.52 -23.18 -21.32
CA ASP A 314 -2.13 -23.91 -20.21
C ASP A 314 -1.86 -23.23 -18.85
N ALA A 315 -1.14 -22.10 -18.89
CA ALA A 315 -0.95 -21.15 -17.79
C ALA A 315 -1.64 -19.79 -18.03
N SER A 316 -2.49 -19.65 -19.04
CA SER A 316 -3.03 -18.35 -19.47
C SER A 316 -4.16 -17.82 -18.57
N LEU A 317 -3.90 -16.76 -17.80
CA LEU A 317 -4.88 -16.09 -16.93
C LEU A 317 -6.02 -15.36 -17.67
N ASP A 318 -5.87 -15.16 -18.98
CA ASP A 318 -6.90 -14.58 -19.85
C ASP A 318 -7.97 -15.61 -20.26
N VAL A 319 -7.77 -16.87 -19.88
CA VAL A 319 -8.65 -18.01 -20.14
C VAL A 319 -9.23 -18.45 -18.79
N LEU A 320 -10.56 -18.40 -18.63
CA LEU A 320 -11.22 -18.83 -17.39
C LEU A 320 -11.49 -20.35 -17.34
N ASP A 321 -11.16 -21.10 -18.39
CA ASP A 321 -11.23 -22.56 -18.44
C ASP A 321 -10.26 -23.25 -17.45
N HIS A 322 -9.46 -22.48 -16.71
CA HIS A 322 -8.66 -22.92 -15.57
C HIS A 322 -9.19 -22.27 -14.28
N PRO A 323 -10.38 -22.67 -13.78
CA PRO A 323 -11.06 -21.99 -12.68
C PRO A 323 -10.23 -21.99 -11.39
N VAL A 324 -9.59 -23.11 -11.06
CA VAL A 324 -8.80 -23.25 -9.82
C VAL A 324 -7.54 -22.38 -9.84
N LEU A 325 -6.84 -22.34 -10.98
CA LEU A 325 -5.67 -21.46 -11.18
C LEU A 325 -6.05 -19.99 -11.03
N ASN A 326 -7.13 -19.57 -11.71
CA ASN A 326 -7.67 -18.23 -11.60
C ASN A 326 -8.10 -17.90 -10.16
N PHE A 327 -8.78 -18.81 -9.46
CA PHE A 327 -9.16 -18.62 -8.05
C PHE A 327 -7.96 -18.35 -7.15
N VAL A 328 -6.92 -19.18 -7.25
CA VAL A 328 -5.67 -19.03 -6.47
C VAL A 328 -4.97 -17.72 -6.81
N TYR A 329 -4.81 -17.41 -8.10
CA TYR A 329 -4.17 -16.18 -8.58
C TYR A 329 -4.89 -14.93 -8.09
N TYR A 330 -6.18 -14.77 -8.40
CA TYR A 330 -6.96 -13.57 -8.04
C TYR A 330 -7.08 -13.41 -6.52
N THR A 331 -7.19 -14.51 -5.77
CA THR A 331 -7.21 -14.45 -4.29
C THR A 331 -5.89 -13.95 -3.72
N LEU A 332 -4.74 -14.48 -4.16
CA LEU A 332 -3.43 -14.15 -3.61
C LEU A 332 -2.87 -12.81 -4.12
N VAL A 333 -3.11 -12.47 -5.39
CA VAL A 333 -2.46 -11.33 -6.08
C VAL A 333 -3.29 -10.05 -5.98
N GLU A 334 -4.62 -10.13 -5.90
CA GLU A 334 -5.51 -8.95 -5.95
C GLU A 334 -6.41 -8.80 -4.70
N ILE A 335 -7.11 -9.87 -4.26
CA ILE A 335 -8.03 -9.79 -3.11
C ILE A 335 -7.25 -9.63 -1.79
N LEU A 336 -6.27 -10.50 -1.52
CA LEU A 336 -5.47 -10.50 -0.29
C LEU A 336 -4.81 -9.14 0.01
N PRO A 337 -4.06 -8.50 -0.91
CA PRO A 337 -3.52 -7.17 -0.66
C PRO A 337 -4.62 -6.11 -0.47
N SER A 338 -5.76 -6.22 -1.16
CA SER A 338 -6.86 -5.24 -1.04
C SER A 338 -7.52 -5.29 0.33
N VAL A 339 -7.83 -6.49 0.82
CA VAL A 339 -8.32 -6.71 2.20
C VAL A 339 -7.30 -6.19 3.21
N LEU A 340 -6.02 -6.50 3.06
CA LEU A 340 -4.96 -6.07 3.98
C LEU A 340 -4.82 -4.53 4.03
N VAL A 341 -4.74 -3.87 2.87
CA VAL A 341 -4.51 -2.43 2.81
C VAL A 341 -5.71 -1.67 3.33
N LEU A 342 -6.94 -2.04 2.94
CA LEU A 342 -8.16 -1.44 3.50
C LEU A 342 -8.26 -1.71 5.02
N TYR A 343 -7.85 -2.89 5.50
CA TYR A 343 -7.80 -3.20 6.94
C TYR A 343 -6.78 -2.34 7.72
N ILE A 344 -5.69 -1.90 7.08
CA ILE A 344 -4.64 -1.08 7.69
C ILE A 344 -4.93 0.43 7.56
N LEU A 345 -5.58 0.85 6.47
CA LEU A 345 -5.98 2.24 6.21
C LEU A 345 -7.32 2.64 6.87
N ARG A 346 -8.13 1.69 7.35
CA ARG A 346 -9.38 1.95 8.11
C ARG A 346 -9.22 2.84 9.35
N LYS A 347 -7.98 3.09 9.81
CA LYS A 347 -7.69 4.03 10.89
C LYS A 347 -7.82 5.46 10.40
N LEU A 348 -9.04 5.98 10.50
CA LEU A 348 -9.40 7.37 10.25
C LEU A 348 -8.43 8.31 11.00
N PRO A 349 -7.98 9.43 10.38
CA PRO A 349 -7.18 10.42 11.08
C PRO A 349 -7.94 10.94 12.32
N PRO A 350 -7.24 11.25 13.42
CA PRO A 350 -7.89 11.81 14.61
C PRO A 350 -8.54 13.14 14.23
N LYS A 351 -9.83 13.31 14.58
CA LYS A 351 -10.47 14.61 14.44
C LYS A 351 -9.74 15.54 15.40
N ARG A 352 -9.01 16.54 14.88
CA ARG A 352 -8.42 17.58 15.72
C ARG A 352 -9.59 18.29 16.39
N ILE A 353 -9.72 18.13 17.70
CA ILE A 353 -10.52 19.06 18.50
C ILE A 353 -9.84 20.41 18.28
N SER A 354 -10.55 21.35 17.65
CA SER A 354 -10.08 22.72 17.48
C SER A 354 -9.74 23.25 18.86
N ALA A 355 -8.47 23.58 19.10
CA ALA A 355 -8.00 24.05 20.39
C ALA A 355 -8.85 25.27 20.78
N GLN A 356 -9.64 25.11 21.84
CA GLN A 356 -10.57 26.13 22.30
C GLN A 356 -9.73 27.33 22.76
N TYR A 357 -9.72 28.39 21.93
CA TYR A 357 -8.95 29.60 22.19
C TYR A 357 -9.51 30.27 23.45
N HIS A 358 -8.93 29.94 24.60
CA HIS A 358 -9.15 30.70 25.81
C HIS A 358 -8.50 32.07 25.62
N PRO A 359 -9.26 33.17 25.59
CA PRO A 359 -8.66 34.50 25.60
C PRO A 359 -7.90 34.66 26.91
N ILE A 360 -6.63 35.05 26.81
CA ILE A 360 -5.86 35.51 27.97
C ILE A 360 -6.52 36.80 28.46
N ARG A 361 -6.72 36.92 29.78
CA ARG A 361 -7.46 37.99 30.44
C ARG A 361 -6.52 38.86 31.28
#